data_AF-A0A534KAP9-F1
#
_entry.id   AF-A0A534KAP9-F1
#
_cell.length_a   1.000
_cell.length_b   1.000
_cell.length_c   1.000
_cell.angle_alpha   90.00
_cell.angle_beta   90.00
_cell.angle_gamma   90.00
#
_symmetry.space_group_name_H-M   'P 1'
#
loop_
_entity.id
_entity.type
_entity.pdbx_description
1 polymer ?
#
loop_
_entity_poly.entity_id
_entity_poly.type
_entity_poly.pdbx_seq_one_letter_code
_entity_poly.pdbx_strand_id
1 'polypeptide(L)'
;MSRALRVATDTGDVRFGLREVRRATKAKSAKLVVLASNCPEDAVQDLGDVRRFRFAGTNVDLGAACGVPFSVAAIAVISPGESNILSV
;
A
#
# COMPACT_ATOMS: atom_id res chain seq x y z
N MET A 1 -9.96 1.90 7.93
CA MET A 1 -8.82 1.54 7.05
C MET A 1 -7.72 0.78 7.78
N SER A 2 -7.20 1.27 8.91
CA SER A 2 -6.05 0.66 9.61
C SER A 2 -6.23 -0.82 9.97
N ARG A 3 -7.41 -1.21 10.49
CA ARG A 3 -7.70 -2.62 10.77
C ARG A 3 -7.72 -3.50 9.51
N ALA A 4 -8.24 -3.00 8.40
CA ALA A 4 -8.28 -3.73 7.13
C ALA A 4 -6.88 -3.90 6.53
N LEU A 5 -6.02 -2.88 6.63
CA LEU A 5 -4.60 -2.97 6.25
C LEU A 5 -3.89 -4.06 7.04
N ARG A 6 -4.08 -4.08 8.37
CA ARG A 6 -3.47 -5.10 9.22
C ARG A 6 -3.94 -6.52 8.89
N VAL A 7 -5.23 -6.71 8.62
CA VAL A 7 -5.74 -8.03 8.18
C VAL A 7 -5.19 -8.38 6.80
N ALA A 8 -5.06 -7.42 5.88
CA ALA A 8 -4.48 -7.65 4.57
C ALA A 8 -3.02 -8.09 4.67
N THR A 9 -2.25 -7.53 5.60
CA THR A 9 -0.85 -7.90 5.82
C THR A 9 -0.69 -9.24 6.54
N ASP A 10 -1.63 -9.61 7.42
CA ASP A 10 -1.61 -10.88 8.14
C ASP A 10 -2.10 -12.06 7.27
N THR A 11 -3.19 -11.85 6.52
CA THR A 11 -3.91 -12.91 5.79
C THR A 11 -3.69 -12.88 4.28
N GLY A 12 -3.13 -11.78 3.77
CA GLY A 12 -2.94 -11.53 2.34
C GLY A 12 -1.47 -11.44 1.93
N ASP A 13 -1.25 -10.93 0.72
CA ASP A 13 0.09 -10.67 0.17
C ASP A 13 0.20 -9.18 -0.13
N VAL A 14 1.05 -8.52 0.66
CA VAL A 14 1.24 -7.08 0.65
C VAL A 14 2.72 -6.79 0.55
N ARG A 15 3.08 -5.97 -0.42
CA ARG A 15 4.46 -5.55 -0.66
C ARG A 15 4.69 -4.13 -0.17
N PHE A 16 5.75 -3.94 0.59
CA PHE A 16 6.09 -2.68 1.21
C PHE A 16 7.21 -1.97 0.47
N GLY A 17 7.07 -0.65 0.34
CA GLY A 17 8.10 0.21 -0.19
C GLY A 17 7.98 0.44 -1.69
N LEU A 18 8.41 1.63 -2.10
CA LEU A 18 8.22 2.15 -3.44
C LEU A 18 8.82 1.29 -4.55
N ARG A 19 10.00 0.68 -4.29
CA ARG A 19 10.67 -0.21 -5.25
C ARG A 19 9.85 -1.47 -5.54
N GLU A 20 9.35 -2.10 -4.49
CA GLU A 20 8.51 -3.29 -4.58
C GLU A 20 7.15 -2.97 -5.21
N VAL A 21 6.53 -1.86 -4.79
CA VAL A 21 5.27 -1.38 -5.38
C VAL A 21 5.45 -1.17 -6.89
N ARG A 22 6.50 -0.46 -7.31
CA ARG A 22 6.78 -0.21 -8.73
C ARG A 22 7.02 -1.51 -9.50
N ARG A 23 7.66 -2.51 -8.88
CA ARG A 23 7.83 -3.85 -9.47
C ARG A 23 6.49 -4.58 -9.61
N ALA A 24 5.65 -4.54 -8.59
CA ALA A 24 4.33 -5.16 -8.59
C ALA A 24 3.37 -4.48 -9.60
N THR A 25 3.44 -3.16 -9.73
CA THR A 25 2.67 -2.43 -10.73
C THR A 25 3.13 -2.74 -12.14
N LYS A 26 4.44 -2.77 -12.40
CA LYS A 26 4.99 -3.20 -13.70
C LYS A 26 4.58 -4.63 -14.06
N ALA A 27 4.52 -5.51 -13.07
CA ALA A 27 4.04 -6.88 -13.23
C ALA A 27 2.51 -7.00 -13.31
N LYS A 28 1.76 -5.90 -13.18
CA LYS A 28 0.29 -5.86 -13.08
C LYS A 28 -0.29 -6.80 -12.02
N SER A 29 0.49 -7.14 -11.00
CA SER A 29 0.06 -7.99 -9.89
C SER A 29 -0.54 -7.19 -8.73
N ALA A 30 -0.24 -5.89 -8.65
CA ALA A 30 -0.81 -5.00 -7.66
C ALA A 30 -2.29 -4.68 -7.99
N LYS A 31 -3.20 -5.00 -7.08
CA LYS A 31 -4.64 -4.66 -7.19
C LYS A 31 -4.96 -3.27 -6.65
N LEU A 32 -4.26 -2.88 -5.59
CA LEU A 32 -4.41 -1.59 -4.94
C LEU A 32 -3.05 -1.11 -4.45
N VAL A 33 -2.77 0.18 -4.64
CA VAL A 33 -1.59 0.82 -4.10
C VAL A 33 -2.02 1.88 -3.10
N VAL A 34 -1.50 1.78 -1.88
CA VAL A 34 -1.76 2.73 -0.81
C VAL A 34 -0.54 3.61 -0.64
N LEU A 35 -0.76 4.92 -0.65
CA LEU A 35 0.27 5.95 -0.55
C LEU A 35 0.07 6.74 0.74
N ALA A 36 1.14 7.01 1.47
CA ALA A 36 1.08 7.93 2.60
C ALA A 36 0.80 9.37 2.12
N SER A 37 0.24 10.20 2.99
CA SER A 37 -0.11 11.59 2.68
C SER A 37 1.11 12.45 2.35
N ASN A 38 2.25 12.14 2.97
CA ASN A 38 3.54 12.83 2.76
C ASN A 38 4.42 12.17 1.69
N CYS A 39 3.87 11.31 0.83
CA CYS A 39 4.62 10.70 -0.27
C CYS A 39 4.82 11.71 -1.41
N PRO A 40 6.05 11.90 -1.92
CA PRO A 40 6.31 12.85 -3.01
C PRO A 40 5.56 12.46 -4.28
N GLU A 41 5.02 13.44 -5.01
CA GLU A 41 4.20 13.19 -6.22
C GLU A 41 4.98 12.50 -7.34
N ASP A 42 6.29 12.72 -7.41
CA ASP A 42 7.19 12.08 -8.38
C ASP A 42 7.15 10.54 -8.25
N ALA A 43 7.16 10.07 -7.00
CA ALA A 43 6.99 8.65 -6.68
C ALA A 43 5.59 8.11 -7.03
N VAL A 44 4.57 8.98 -7.07
CA VAL A 44 3.20 8.63 -7.43
C VAL A 44 3.03 8.54 -8.95
N GLN A 45 3.64 9.45 -9.71
CA GLN A 45 3.61 9.41 -11.17
C GLN A 45 4.24 8.12 -11.70
N ASP A 46 5.27 7.65 -11.02
CA ASP A 46 6.01 6.47 -11.43
C ASP A 46 5.30 5.12 -11.22
N LEU A 47 4.12 5.17 -10.59
CA LEU A 47 3.28 4.00 -10.31
C LEU A 47 2.29 3.68 -11.43
N GLY A 48 2.20 4.51 -12.48
CA GLY A 48 1.36 4.23 -13.65
C GLY A 48 -0.14 4.12 -13.34
N ASP A 49 -0.88 3.43 -14.22
CA ASP A 49 -2.34 3.33 -14.18
C ASP A 49 -2.80 2.14 -13.32
N VAL A 50 -2.71 2.29 -12.00
CA VAL A 50 -3.18 1.33 -11.01
C VAL A 50 -4.04 2.03 -9.98
N ARG A 51 -5.01 1.31 -9.41
CA ARG A 51 -5.88 1.86 -8.37
C ARG A 51 -5.03 2.34 -7.19
N ARG A 52 -5.03 3.65 -6.97
CA ARG A 52 -4.25 4.32 -5.93
C ARG A 52 -5.17 4.90 -4.85
N PHE A 53 -4.81 4.68 -3.60
CA PHE A 53 -5.51 5.22 -2.44
C PHE A 53 -4.53 6.05 -1.61
N ARG A 54 -4.86 7.32 -1.37
CA ARG A 54 -4.04 8.18 -0.53
C ARG A 54 -4.53 8.05 0.91
N PHE A 55 -3.70 7.47 1.76
CA PHE A 55 -3.93 7.39 3.19
C PHE A 55 -3.71 8.78 3.81
N ALA A 56 -4.61 9.19 4.70
CA ALA A 56 -4.56 10.52 5.34
C ALA A 56 -3.40 10.67 6.33
N GLY A 57 -2.85 9.57 6.83
CA GLY A 57 -1.68 9.58 7.74
C GLY A 57 -0.33 9.65 7.02
N THR A 58 0.71 9.81 7.82
CA THR A 58 2.11 9.85 7.37
C THR A 58 2.67 8.46 7.09
N ASN A 59 3.89 8.39 6.54
CA ASN A 59 4.63 7.12 6.35
C ASN A 59 4.72 6.27 7.63
N VAL A 60 4.80 6.93 8.80
CA VAL A 60 4.88 6.26 10.10
C VAL A 60 3.53 5.65 10.45
N ASP A 61 2.44 6.41 10.29
CA ASP A 61 1.08 5.93 10.55
C ASP A 61 0.70 4.80 9.60
N LEU A 62 1.15 4.86 8.35
CA LEU A 62 0.93 3.79 7.37
C LEU A 62 1.66 2.50 7.78
N GLY A 63 2.92 2.60 8.19
CA GLY A 63 3.69 1.46 8.71
C GLY A 63 3.04 0.85 9.96
N ALA A 64 2.64 1.70 10.91
CA ALA A 64 1.94 1.28 12.12
C ALA A 64 0.59 0.62 11.81
N ALA A 65 -0.17 1.14 10.85
CA ALA A 65 -1.44 0.57 10.40
C ALA A 65 -1.25 -0.82 9.76
N CYS A 66 -0.10 -1.05 9.13
CA CYS A 66 0.30 -2.36 8.60
C CYS A 66 0.98 -3.27 9.62
N GLY A 67 1.20 -2.80 10.86
CA GLY A 67 1.85 -3.60 11.91
C GLY A 67 3.35 -3.80 11.71
N VAL A 68 4.01 -2.98 10.89
CA VAL A 68 5.46 -3.06 10.68
C VAL A 68 6.20 -2.03 11.55
N PRO A 69 7.39 -2.35 12.09
CA PRO A 69 8.14 -1.46 13.00
C PRO A 69 8.93 -0.36 12.26
N PHE A 70 8.65 -0.12 10.97
CA PHE A 70 9.33 0.87 10.14
C PHE A 70 8.33 1.69 9.33
N SER A 71 8.73 2.90 8.93
CA SER A 71 7.89 3.79 8.13
C SER A 71 7.86 3.35 6.66
N VAL A 72 6.67 3.42 6.06
CA VAL A 72 6.46 2.99 4.68
C VAL A 72 5.77 4.09 3.90
N ALA A 73 6.39 4.52 2.79
CA ALA A 73 5.84 5.59 1.96
C ALA A 73 4.74 5.11 1.00
N ALA A 74 4.83 3.85 0.54
CA ALA A 74 3.92 3.24 -0.42
C ALA A 74 3.82 1.73 -0.19
N ILE A 75 2.63 1.17 -0.40
CA ILE A 75 2.32 -0.24 -0.19
C ILE A 75 1.50 -0.75 -1.37
N ALA A 76 1.85 -1.91 -1.92
CA ALA A 76 1.09 -2.59 -2.95
C ALA A 76 0.38 -3.81 -2.35
N VAL A 77 -0.94 -3.83 -2.43
CA VAL A 77 -1.76 -5.00 -2.08
C VAL A 77 -1.88 -5.86 -3.34
N ILE A 78 -1.24 -7.03 -3.33
CA ILE A 78 -1.36 -8.04 -4.39
C ILE A 78 -2.60 -8.89 -4.11
N SER A 79 -2.69 -9.39 -2.88
CA SER A 79 -3.85 -10.13 -2.41
C SER A 79 -4.36 -9.51 -1.11
N PRO A 80 -5.64 -9.11 -1.04
CA PRO A 80 -6.22 -8.57 0.19
C PRO A 80 -6.47 -9.64 1.26
N GLY A 81 -6.35 -10.94 0.94
CA GLY A 81 -6.72 -12.01 1.86
C GLY A 81 -8.19 -11.92 2.25
N GLU A 82 -8.47 -11.99 3.57
CA GLU A 82 -9.82 -11.81 4.14
C GLU A 82 -10.18 -10.34 4.39
N SER A 83 -9.29 -9.40 4.05
CA SER A 83 -9.55 -7.99 4.28
C SER A 83 -10.45 -7.38 3.20
N ASN A 84 -11.44 -6.58 3.62
CA ASN A 84 -12.25 -5.78 2.71
C ASN A 84 -11.56 -4.47 2.25
N ILE A 85 -10.23 -4.46 2.16
CA ILE A 85 -9.44 -3.25 1.81
C ILE A 85 -9.72 -2.76 0.38
N LEU A 86 -10.15 -3.65 -0.52
CA LEU A 86 -10.50 -3.31 -1.91
C LEU A 86 -11.87 -2.64 -2.07
N SER A 87 -12.70 -2.67 -1.03
CA SER A 87 -14.07 -2.15 -1.08
C SER A 87 -14.21 -0.71 -0.56
N VAL A 88 -13.09 -0.06 -0.24
CA VAL A 88 -13.02 1.28 0.35
C VAL A 88 -12.59 2.32 -0.68
#